data_AF-A0A960SJF9-F1
#
_entry.id   AF-A0A960SJF9-F1
#
_cell.length_a   1.000
_cell.length_b   1.000
_cell.length_c   1.000
_cell.angle_alpha   90.00
_cell.angle_beta   90.00
_cell.angle_gamma   90.00
#
_symmetry.space_group_name_H-M   'P 1'
#
loop_
_entity.id
_entity.type
_entity.pdbx_description
1 polymer ?
#
loop_
_entity_poly.entity_id
_entity_poly.type
_entity_poly.pdbx_seq_one_letter_code
_entity_poly.pdbx_strand_id
1 'polypeptide(L)'
;ESLVKNFPTLKRARFWMTFGEEYLTHLRVIQNIGMARIDPVKYKGVDIIPLEFLKAVLPDPGELGENYTGQTSIGCRIRGVKDGRERTYYIWNNCSHEAAFKETGAQGVSYTTGVPAMLGAMMVLTGKWAGQGVFNVEEFNPDPFLDQLGPMGLPWEEKFDVGLEVD
;
A
#
# COMPACT_ATOMS: atom_id res chain seq x y z
N GLU A 1 11.81 8.15 -9.00
CA GLU A 1 10.54 8.49 -8.32
C GLU A 1 9.67 9.36 -9.22
N SER A 2 8.46 8.88 -9.56
CA SER A 2 7.57 9.53 -10.54
C SER A 2 7.01 10.87 -10.02
N LEU A 3 6.66 10.94 -8.73
CA LEU A 3 6.10 12.16 -8.12
C LEU A 3 7.04 13.37 -8.23
N VAL A 4 8.36 13.18 -8.07
CA VAL A 4 9.34 14.27 -8.21
C VAL A 4 9.43 14.76 -9.66
N LYS A 5 9.24 13.86 -10.62
CA LYS A 5 9.22 14.19 -12.05
C LYS A 5 7.94 14.94 -12.45
N ASN A 6 6.79 14.49 -11.94
CA ASN A 6 5.47 14.98 -12.33
C ASN A 6 5.00 16.19 -11.51
N PHE A 7 5.59 16.42 -10.33
CA PHE A 7 5.38 17.60 -9.50
C PHE A 7 6.69 18.38 -9.32
N PRO A 8 7.13 19.18 -10.32
CA PRO A 8 8.45 19.83 -10.29
C PRO A 8 8.62 20.87 -9.18
N THR A 9 7.53 21.33 -8.57
CA THR A 9 7.53 22.25 -7.42
C THR A 9 7.69 21.53 -6.07
N LEU A 10 7.69 20.20 -6.06
CA LEU A 10 7.83 19.37 -4.86
C LEU A 10 9.21 19.55 -4.24
N LYS A 11 9.25 20.04 -3.00
CA LYS A 11 10.51 20.26 -2.26
C LYS A 11 10.96 19.04 -1.46
N ARG A 12 10.02 18.22 -0.99
CA ARG A 12 10.28 17.08 -0.10
C ARG A 12 9.13 16.07 -0.20
N ALA A 13 9.47 14.80 -0.37
CA ALA A 13 8.55 13.67 -0.20
C ALA A 13 9.17 12.66 0.77
N ARG A 14 8.32 12.03 1.59
CA ARG A 14 8.69 10.98 2.55
C ARG A 14 7.61 9.90 2.50
N PHE A 15 8.03 8.65 2.62
CA PHE A 15 7.13 7.51 2.78
C PHE A 15 7.33 6.92 4.18
N TRP A 16 6.24 6.68 4.89
CA TRP A 16 6.24 6.10 6.22
C TRP A 16 5.38 4.85 6.22
N MET A 17 5.84 3.83 6.93
CA MET A 17 5.12 2.57 7.12
C MET A 17 5.19 2.19 8.60
N THR A 18 4.09 1.66 9.12
CA THR A 18 3.99 1.24 10.51
C THR A 18 4.59 -0.15 10.70
N PHE A 19 5.36 -0.32 11.77
CA PHE A 19 5.89 -1.61 12.21
C PHE A 19 5.73 -1.72 13.72
N GLY A 20 5.04 -2.78 14.18
CA GLY A 20 4.98 -3.09 15.61
C GLY A 20 6.33 -3.62 16.11
N GLU A 21 6.66 -3.33 17.37
CA GLU A 21 7.92 -3.80 17.96
C GLU A 21 8.04 -5.33 17.99
N GLU A 22 6.93 -6.04 18.23
CA GLU A 22 6.91 -7.51 18.17
C GLU A 22 7.26 -8.02 16.78
N TYR A 23 6.70 -7.43 15.73
CA TYR A 23 7.02 -7.76 14.35
C TYR A 23 8.51 -7.53 14.04
N LEU A 24 9.06 -6.37 14.43
CA LEU A 24 10.49 -6.08 14.25
C LEU A 24 11.36 -7.04 15.06
N THR A 25 10.90 -7.47 16.23
CA THR A 25 11.61 -8.46 17.06
C THR A 25 11.65 -9.82 16.36
N HIS A 26 10.53 -10.30 15.82
CA HIS A 26 10.50 -11.55 15.06
C HIS A 26 11.40 -11.50 13.82
N LEU A 27 11.38 -10.41 13.05
CA LEU A 27 12.27 -10.24 11.91
C LEU A 27 13.75 -10.28 12.31
N ARG A 28 14.12 -9.57 13.38
CA ARG A 28 15.49 -9.59 13.92
C ARG A 28 15.92 -10.99 14.34
N VAL A 29 15.05 -11.74 15.02
CA VAL A 29 15.34 -13.13 15.42
C VAL A 29 15.54 -14.00 14.18
N ILE A 30 14.61 -13.99 13.23
CA ILE A 30 14.69 -14.75 11.97
C ILE A 30 16.01 -14.46 11.22
N GLN A 31 16.39 -13.19 11.14
CA GLN A 31 17.64 -12.78 10.52
C GLN A 31 18.87 -13.28 11.29
N ASN A 32 18.89 -13.11 12.62
CA ASN A 32 20.02 -13.47 13.47
C ASN A 32 20.30 -14.98 13.49
N ILE A 33 19.26 -15.81 13.40
CA ILE A 33 19.43 -17.27 13.31
C ILE A 33 19.69 -17.76 11.87
N GLY A 34 19.81 -16.84 10.90
CA GLY A 34 20.15 -17.15 9.51
C GLY A 34 18.99 -17.68 8.66
N MET A 35 17.74 -17.62 9.14
CA MET A 35 16.57 -18.12 8.41
C MET A 35 16.13 -17.19 7.26
N ALA A 36 16.63 -15.96 7.22
CA ALA A 36 16.44 -15.03 6.10
C ALA A 36 17.47 -15.21 4.96
N ARG A 37 18.40 -16.18 5.06
CA ARG A 37 19.45 -16.40 4.07
C ARG A 37 18.91 -16.97 2.76
N ILE A 38 19.52 -16.53 1.66
CA ILE A 38 19.22 -16.99 0.29
C ILE A 38 20.26 -17.98 -0.25
N ASP A 39 21.40 -18.11 0.43
CA ASP A 39 22.46 -19.04 0.05
C ASP A 39 22.24 -20.42 0.69
N PRO A 40 22.51 -21.51 -0.06
CA PRO A 40 22.17 -22.86 0.36
C PRO A 40 23.02 -23.34 1.55
N VAL A 41 22.39 -24.15 2.41
CA VAL A 41 23.02 -24.87 3.51
C VAL A 41 22.84 -26.37 3.28
N LYS A 42 23.93 -27.14 3.37
CA LYS A 42 23.88 -28.60 3.23
C LYS A 42 23.37 -29.25 4.50
N TYR A 43 22.20 -29.88 4.44
CA TYR A 43 21.58 -30.60 5.55
C TYR A 43 21.21 -32.02 5.10
N LYS A 44 21.78 -33.04 5.74
CA LYS A 44 21.55 -34.47 5.42
C LYS A 44 21.73 -34.80 3.91
N GLY A 45 22.71 -34.15 3.28
CA GLY A 45 23.03 -34.38 1.86
C GLY A 45 22.17 -33.59 0.87
N VAL A 46 21.20 -32.80 1.34
CA VAL A 46 20.36 -31.92 0.52
C VAL A 46 20.76 -30.47 0.76
N ASP A 47 20.83 -29.69 -0.31
CA ASP A 47 21.04 -28.24 -0.22
C ASP A 47 19.68 -27.56 0.04
N ILE A 48 19.58 -26.82 1.14
CA ILE A 48 18.36 -26.12 1.56
C ILE A 48 18.63 -24.62 1.58
N ILE A 49 17.77 -23.83 0.94
CA ILE A 49 17.76 -22.37 1.08
C ILE A 49 16.90 -22.00 2.30
N PRO A 50 17.47 -21.42 3.37
CA PRO A 50 16.73 -21.16 4.60
C PRO A 50 15.46 -20.33 4.41
N LEU A 51 15.49 -19.30 3.55
CA LEU A 51 14.33 -18.46 3.29
C LEU A 51 13.18 -19.22 2.61
N GLU A 52 13.50 -20.14 1.69
CA GLU A 52 12.49 -20.98 1.04
C GLU A 52 11.87 -21.97 2.02
N PHE A 53 12.71 -22.57 2.88
CA PHE A 53 12.23 -23.45 3.95
C PHE A 53 11.38 -22.69 4.96
N LEU A 54 11.77 -21.46 5.34
CA LEU A 54 10.97 -20.59 6.19
C LEU A 54 9.59 -20.35 5.59
N LYS A 55 9.52 -20.02 4.30
CA LYS A 55 8.25 -19.83 3.59
C LYS A 55 7.37 -21.08 3.67
N ALA A 56 7.95 -22.28 3.59
CA ALA A 56 7.20 -23.54 3.65
C ALA A 56 6.64 -23.87 5.04
N VAL A 57 7.22 -23.32 6.12
CA VAL A 57 6.75 -23.55 7.50
C VAL A 57 5.86 -22.44 8.05
N LEU A 58 5.84 -21.27 7.39
CA LEU A 58 4.91 -20.20 7.73
C LEU A 58 3.48 -20.57 7.31
N PRO A 59 2.45 -20.10 8.03
CA PRO A 59 1.06 -20.27 7.63
C PRO A 59 0.83 -19.73 6.21
N ASP A 60 -0.11 -20.34 5.48
CA ASP A 60 -0.50 -19.83 4.16
C ASP A 60 -1.06 -18.40 4.34
N PRO A 61 -0.50 -17.39 3.65
CA PRO A 61 -1.01 -16.02 3.70
C PRO A 61 -2.50 -15.89 3.37
N GLY A 62 -3.05 -16.79 2.55
CA GLY A 62 -4.49 -16.81 2.21
C GLY A 62 -5.38 -17.23 3.38
N GLU A 63 -4.89 -18.09 4.27
CA GLU A 63 -5.62 -18.58 5.45
C GLU A 63 -5.61 -17.56 6.60
N LEU A 64 -4.68 -16.59 6.57
CA LEU A 64 -4.60 -15.56 7.62
C LEU A 64 -5.86 -14.69 7.70
N GLY A 65 -6.63 -14.56 6.61
CA GLY A 65 -7.77 -13.64 6.53
C GLY A 65 -8.95 -13.98 7.44
N GLU A 66 -9.21 -15.25 7.75
CA GLU A 66 -10.46 -15.69 8.41
C GLU A 66 -10.61 -15.14 9.85
N ASN A 67 -9.50 -14.93 10.55
CA ASN A 67 -9.48 -14.40 11.92
C ASN A 67 -8.76 -13.05 12.04
N TYR A 68 -8.53 -12.36 10.92
CA TYR A 68 -7.75 -11.12 10.91
C TYR A 68 -8.65 -9.91 11.14
N THR A 69 -8.44 -9.27 12.29
CA THR A 69 -9.19 -8.08 12.71
C THR A 69 -8.36 -6.81 12.55
N GLY A 70 -9.00 -5.66 12.70
CA GLY A 70 -8.34 -4.35 12.56
C GLY A 70 -8.46 -3.75 11.16
N GLN A 71 -7.71 -2.68 10.93
CA GLN A 71 -7.84 -1.86 9.74
C GLN A 71 -6.48 -1.43 9.21
N THR A 72 -6.37 -1.31 7.89
CA THR A 72 -5.30 -0.53 7.26
C THR A 72 -5.70 0.93 7.21
N SER A 73 -4.75 1.86 7.34
CA SER A 73 -4.95 3.29 7.10
C SER A 73 -3.83 3.77 6.19
N ILE A 74 -4.19 4.25 5.00
CA ILE A 74 -3.24 4.70 3.97
C ILE A 74 -3.67 6.06 3.47
N GLY A 75 -2.75 7.02 3.41
CA GLY A 75 -3.09 8.37 3.01
C GLY A 75 -1.87 9.24 2.71
N CYS A 76 -2.14 10.43 2.18
CA CYS A 76 -1.16 11.44 1.83
C CYS A 76 -1.37 12.71 2.65
N ARG A 77 -0.34 13.11 3.40
CA ARG A 77 -0.28 14.39 4.12
C ARG A 77 0.52 15.38 3.28
N ILE A 78 -0.14 16.44 2.83
CA ILE A 78 0.37 17.37 1.81
C ILE A 78 0.40 18.79 2.40
N ARG A 79 1.52 19.50 2.20
CA ARG A 79 1.67 20.94 2.50
C ARG A 79 2.02 21.66 1.21
N GLY A 80 1.35 22.77 0.92
CA GLY A 80 1.55 23.55 -0.29
C GLY A 80 1.07 24.99 -0.16
N VAL A 81 1.03 25.71 -1.27
CA VAL A 81 0.50 27.09 -1.34
C VAL A 81 -0.70 27.11 -2.28
N LYS A 82 -1.81 27.68 -1.82
CA LYS A 82 -3.01 27.94 -2.63
C LYS A 82 -3.45 29.38 -2.38
N ASP A 83 -3.75 30.12 -3.44
CA ASP A 83 -4.20 31.52 -3.38
C ASP A 83 -3.26 32.41 -2.53
N GLY A 84 -1.95 32.20 -2.66
CA GLY A 84 -0.91 32.95 -1.94
C GLY A 84 -0.75 32.60 -0.46
N ARG A 85 -1.49 31.61 0.07
CA ARG A 85 -1.43 31.20 1.47
C ARG A 85 -0.95 29.76 1.59
N GLU A 86 -0.16 29.48 2.62
CA GLU A 86 0.19 28.11 2.97
C GLU A 86 -1.08 27.35 3.38
N ARG A 87 -1.20 26.11 2.91
CA ARG A 87 -2.31 25.20 3.21
C ARG A 87 -1.77 23.82 3.51
N THR A 88 -2.50 23.09 4.33
CA THR A 88 -2.27 21.67 4.56
C THR A 88 -3.50 20.87 4.13
N TYR A 89 -3.26 19.66 3.68
CA TYR A 89 -4.29 18.75 3.17
C TYR A 89 -3.95 17.33 3.58
N TYR A 90 -4.96 16.58 4.01
CA TYR A 90 -4.82 15.16 4.32
C TYR A 90 -5.94 14.41 3.63
N ILE A 91 -5.58 13.43 2.80
CA ILE A 91 -6.49 12.49 2.16
C ILE A 91 -6.10 11.07 2.56
N TRP A 92 -7.06 10.23 2.96
CA TRP A 92 -6.78 8.86 3.36
C TRP A 92 -7.97 7.92 3.14
N ASN A 93 -7.69 6.63 3.16
CA ASN A 93 -8.67 5.56 3.23
C ASN A 93 -8.37 4.68 4.46
N ASN A 94 -9.44 4.27 5.14
CA ASN A 94 -9.40 3.17 6.11
C ASN A 94 -10.11 1.96 5.51
N CYS A 95 -9.49 0.79 5.61
CA CYS A 95 -10.06 -0.47 5.10
C CYS A 95 -10.04 -1.53 6.19
N SER A 96 -11.19 -2.11 6.49
CA SER A 96 -11.33 -3.20 7.45
C SER A 96 -10.91 -4.53 6.82
N HIS A 97 -10.04 -5.28 7.50
CA HIS A 97 -9.64 -6.61 7.06
C HIS A 97 -10.83 -7.58 7.01
N GLU A 98 -11.71 -7.52 8.01
CA GLU A 98 -12.90 -8.36 8.11
C GLU A 98 -13.90 -8.06 6.99
N ALA A 99 -14.13 -6.78 6.69
CA ALA A 99 -15.04 -6.38 5.62
C ALA A 99 -14.53 -6.82 4.25
N ALA A 100 -13.23 -6.60 3.98
CA ALA A 100 -12.58 -7.04 2.75
C ALA A 100 -12.63 -8.57 2.58
N PHE A 101 -12.38 -9.32 3.66
CA PHE A 101 -12.41 -10.78 3.64
C PHE A 101 -13.82 -11.31 3.40
N LYS A 102 -14.84 -10.70 4.03
CA LYS A 102 -16.24 -11.07 3.83
C LYS A 102 -16.71 -10.85 2.38
N GLU A 103 -16.21 -9.83 1.70
CA GLU A 103 -16.57 -9.53 0.32
C GLU A 103 -15.81 -10.40 -0.70
N THR A 104 -14.50 -10.57 -0.50
CA THR A 104 -13.60 -11.09 -1.54
C THR A 104 -12.82 -12.34 -1.15
N GLY A 105 -12.88 -12.76 0.11
CA GLY A 105 -11.99 -13.78 0.67
C GLY A 105 -10.54 -13.31 0.86
N ALA A 106 -10.26 -12.03 0.66
CA ALA A 106 -8.93 -11.44 0.79
C ALA A 106 -8.89 -10.36 1.88
N GLN A 107 -7.76 -10.27 2.60
CA GLN A 107 -7.55 -9.26 3.63
C GLN A 107 -7.31 -7.85 3.05
N GLY A 108 -7.48 -6.82 3.89
CA GLY A 108 -7.41 -5.39 3.55
C GLY A 108 -6.20 -4.91 2.74
N VAL A 109 -4.99 -5.45 2.90
CA VAL A 109 -3.80 -5.11 2.09
C VAL A 109 -3.97 -5.58 0.63
N SER A 110 -4.47 -6.79 0.42
CA SER A 110 -4.73 -7.30 -0.94
C SER A 110 -5.89 -6.53 -1.56
N TYR A 111 -6.93 -6.24 -0.78
CA TYR A 111 -8.10 -5.49 -1.22
C TYR A 111 -7.77 -4.06 -1.64
N THR A 112 -7.00 -3.32 -0.82
CA THR A 112 -6.54 -1.96 -1.10
C THR A 112 -5.59 -1.87 -2.31
N THR A 113 -5.04 -2.99 -2.78
CA THR A 113 -4.26 -3.06 -4.03
C THR A 113 -5.14 -3.50 -5.21
N GLY A 114 -6.00 -4.49 -5.01
CA GLY A 114 -6.84 -5.09 -6.05
C GLY A 114 -7.91 -4.14 -6.59
N VAL A 115 -8.59 -3.40 -5.71
CA VAL A 115 -9.62 -2.42 -6.13
C VAL A 115 -9.02 -1.32 -7.03
N PRO A 116 -7.91 -0.65 -6.65
CA PRO A 116 -7.23 0.29 -7.55
C PRO A 116 -6.75 -0.31 -8.87
N ALA A 117 -6.30 -1.56 -8.88
CA ALA A 117 -5.89 -2.24 -10.12
C ALA A 117 -7.08 -2.41 -11.08
N MET A 118 -8.23 -2.87 -10.55
CA MET A 118 -9.47 -2.98 -11.32
C MET A 118 -9.94 -1.60 -11.81
N LEU A 119 -9.93 -0.58 -10.95
CA LEU A 119 -10.31 0.78 -11.30
C LEU A 119 -9.40 1.37 -12.40
N GLY A 120 -8.09 1.16 -12.30
CA GLY A 120 -7.14 1.59 -13.33
C GLY A 120 -7.44 0.95 -14.68
N ALA A 121 -7.72 -0.36 -14.70
CA ALA A 121 -8.16 -1.06 -15.90
C ALA A 121 -9.49 -0.49 -16.44
N MET A 122 -10.46 -0.22 -15.57
CA MET A 122 -11.73 0.41 -15.93
C MET A 122 -11.53 1.80 -16.52
N MET A 123 -10.62 2.64 -15.99
CA MET A 123 -10.32 3.96 -16.53
C MET A 123 -9.77 3.88 -17.95
N VAL A 124 -8.90 2.90 -18.23
CA VAL A 124 -8.34 2.66 -19.56
C VAL A 124 -9.42 2.16 -20.53
N LEU A 125 -10.19 1.16 -20.13
CA LEU A 125 -11.23 0.55 -20.98
C LEU A 125 -12.38 1.52 -21.32
N THR A 126 -12.69 2.44 -20.40
CA THR A 126 -13.71 3.48 -20.62
C THR A 126 -13.18 4.72 -21.33
N GLY A 127 -11.88 4.75 -21.66
CA GLY A 127 -11.22 5.87 -22.33
C GLY A 127 -11.05 7.12 -21.45
N LYS A 128 -11.35 7.04 -20.15
CA LYS A 128 -11.18 8.15 -19.21
C LYS A 128 -9.71 8.42 -18.92
N TRP A 129 -8.89 7.36 -18.89
CA TRP A 129 -7.43 7.44 -18.92
C TRP A 129 -6.97 6.89 -20.27
N ALA A 130 -6.54 7.77 -21.17
CA ALA A 130 -6.14 7.42 -22.52
C ALA A 130 -4.83 8.12 -22.91
N GLY A 131 -4.05 7.49 -23.79
CA GLY A 131 -2.78 8.01 -24.28
C GLY A 131 -1.95 6.93 -24.96
N GLN A 132 -0.99 7.32 -25.79
CA GLN A 132 0.02 6.42 -26.35
C GLN A 132 1.32 6.58 -25.58
N GLY A 133 1.78 5.52 -24.92
CA GLY A 133 3.02 5.54 -24.14
C GLY A 133 2.90 4.79 -22.81
N VAL A 134 3.83 5.11 -21.92
CA VAL A 134 3.87 4.59 -20.54
C VAL A 134 3.66 5.77 -19.61
N PHE A 135 2.72 5.61 -18.69
CA PHE A 135 2.26 6.69 -17.81
C PHE A 135 2.26 6.24 -16.36
N ASN A 136 2.52 7.17 -15.46
CA ASN A 136 2.21 7.07 -14.04
C ASN A 136 0.81 7.63 -13.75
N VAL A 137 0.20 7.20 -12.64
CA VAL A 137 -1.20 7.53 -12.32
C VAL A 137 -1.44 9.03 -12.14
N GLU A 138 -0.46 9.76 -11.61
CA GLU A 138 -0.54 11.20 -11.40
C GLU A 138 -0.49 12.04 -12.70
N GLU A 139 -0.25 11.41 -13.85
CA GLU A 139 -0.31 12.07 -15.15
C GLU A 139 -1.74 12.15 -15.72
N PHE A 140 -2.69 11.42 -15.13
CA PHE A 140 -4.08 11.42 -15.55
C PHE A 140 -4.97 12.27 -14.66
N ASN A 141 -6.18 12.59 -15.14
CA ASN A 141 -7.21 13.23 -14.32
C ASN A 141 -7.63 12.27 -13.18
N PRO A 142 -7.45 12.65 -11.90
CA PRO A 142 -7.79 11.79 -10.77
C PRO A 142 -9.30 11.70 -10.48
N ASP A 143 -10.09 12.70 -10.88
CA ASP A 143 -11.51 12.82 -10.54
C ASP A 143 -12.32 11.54 -10.85
N PRO A 144 -12.32 10.99 -12.09
CA PRO A 144 -13.12 9.81 -12.40
C PRO A 144 -12.69 8.54 -11.65
N PHE A 145 -11.43 8.49 -11.18
CA PHE A 145 -10.93 7.38 -10.39
C PHE A 145 -11.42 7.52 -8.94
N LEU A 146 -11.27 8.71 -8.35
CA LEU A 146 -11.71 8.98 -6.98
C LEU A 146 -13.23 8.90 -6.80
N ASP A 147 -14.00 9.27 -7.83
CA ASP A 147 -15.47 9.12 -7.87
C ASP A 147 -15.92 7.65 -7.74
N GLN A 148 -15.10 6.71 -8.22
CA GLN A 148 -15.40 5.29 -8.22
C GLN A 148 -14.77 4.54 -7.05
N LEU A 149 -13.74 5.11 -6.43
CA LEU A 149 -12.98 4.47 -5.36
C LEU A 149 -13.86 4.11 -4.15
N GLY A 150 -14.67 5.06 -3.69
CA GLY A 150 -15.62 4.84 -2.59
C GLY A 150 -16.69 3.79 -2.92
N PRO A 151 -17.45 3.94 -4.02
CA PRO A 151 -18.43 2.96 -4.47
C PRO A 151 -17.88 1.54 -4.66
N MET A 152 -16.60 1.40 -5.02
CA MET A 152 -15.92 0.11 -5.17
C MET A 152 -15.28 -0.40 -3.87
N GLY A 153 -15.70 0.14 -2.72
CA GLY A 153 -15.37 -0.39 -1.39
C GLY A 153 -14.17 0.26 -0.70
N LEU A 154 -13.58 1.31 -1.27
CA LEU A 154 -12.51 2.09 -0.66
C LEU A 154 -12.93 3.55 -0.43
N PRO A 155 -13.89 3.83 0.46
CA PRO A 155 -14.28 5.20 0.78
C PRO A 155 -13.08 5.97 1.32
N TRP A 156 -12.88 7.18 0.81
CA TRP A 156 -11.79 8.05 1.22
C TRP A 156 -12.35 9.27 1.93
N GLU A 157 -11.55 9.81 2.83
CA GLU A 157 -11.85 11.01 3.60
C GLU A 157 -10.79 12.07 3.29
N GLU A 158 -11.18 13.33 3.44
CA GLU A 158 -10.27 14.46 3.31
C GLU A 158 -10.45 15.49 4.41
N LYS A 159 -9.35 16.15 4.76
CA LYS A 159 -9.30 17.25 5.73
C LYS A 159 -8.39 18.35 5.19
N PHE A 160 -8.83 19.59 5.38
CA PHE A 160 -8.13 20.80 4.98
C PHE A 160 -7.65 21.57 6.20
N ASP A 161 -6.51 22.23 6.07
CA ASP A 161 -5.94 23.14 7.09
C ASP A 161 -5.74 22.49 8.46
N VAL A 162 -5.37 21.19 8.47
CA VAL A 162 -5.07 20.42 9.68
C VAL A 162 -3.56 20.33 9.94
N GLY A 163 -3.18 20.16 11.21
CA GLY A 163 -1.80 19.85 11.57
C GLY A 163 -1.37 18.52 10.97
N LEU A 164 -0.18 18.47 10.36
CA LEU A 164 0.31 17.27 9.69
C LEU A 164 1.11 16.33 10.61
N GLU A 165 1.32 16.68 11.90
CA GLU A 165 1.97 15.89 12.98
C GLU A 165 3.37 15.30 12.67
N VAL A 166 3.89 15.50 11.46
CA VAL A 166 5.19 15.01 10.97
C VAL A 166 5.92 16.18 10.29
N ASP A 167 6.45 17.12 11.07
CA ASP A 167 7.36 18.15 10.52
C ASP A 167 8.75 17.56 10.18
#